data_AF-A0A832QC49-F1
#
_entry.id   AF-A0A832QC49-F1
#
_cell.length_a   1.000
_cell.length_b   1.000
_cell.length_c   1.000
_cell.angle_alpha   90.00
_cell.angle_beta   90.00
_cell.angle_gamma   90.00
#
_symmetry.space_group_name_H-M   'P 1'
#
loop_
_entity.id
_entity.type
_entity.pdbx_description
1 polymer ?
#
loop_
_entity_poly.entity_id
_entity_poly.type
_entity_poly.pdbx_seq_one_letter_code
_entity_poly.pdbx_strand_id
1 'polypeptide(L)'
;MIEIGSGEKPDKTRKLSYKDDKFVDICSTRDDLSGDVLDMNTRRREKHLLNYRWEHLKPNELCIEAAQEFCQNVTEDFQLEFLRLCNPENRIIDFSDDTIDFILENDYLFPQFNLITDKKRGRILQKLGFENQRIRDSVVLILELPEILITKPKEDEDIPKEIIDFKEKRGKGWSHLQKTLIQSIWKNIRKHHENGEVTFQRLNSKKEHEPRKYYYIWKIWEKLYNTNEEKLNEATPNNNQQLS
;
A
#
# COMPACT_ATOMS: atom_id res chain seq x y z
N MET A 1 -47.61 25.90 -1.99
CA MET A 1 -48.11 27.06 -2.78
C MET A 1 -46.98 28.08 -2.78
N ILE A 2 -46.63 28.63 -3.95
CA ILE A 2 -45.58 29.64 -4.22
C ILE A 2 -44.15 29.04 -4.23
N GLU A 3 -43.27 29.21 -5.23
CA GLU A 3 -43.31 29.68 -6.63
C GLU A 3 -42.06 29.10 -7.33
N ILE A 4 -42.19 28.85 -8.64
CA ILE A 4 -41.16 28.28 -9.51
C ILE A 4 -40.36 29.44 -10.12
N GLY A 5 -39.05 29.46 -9.91
CA GLY A 5 -38.12 30.41 -10.54
C GLY A 5 -37.36 29.77 -11.69
N SER A 6 -37.81 30.05 -12.91
CA SER A 6 -37.14 29.83 -14.20
C SER A 6 -35.92 30.75 -14.40
N GLY A 7 -34.86 30.27 -15.06
CA GLY A 7 -33.72 31.13 -15.42
C GLY A 7 -32.61 30.45 -16.22
N GLU A 8 -32.88 30.24 -17.52
CA GLU A 8 -31.98 30.34 -18.67
C GLU A 8 -30.55 29.73 -18.68
N LYS A 9 -30.36 28.82 -19.64
CA LYS A 9 -29.06 28.39 -20.19
C LYS A 9 -28.56 29.41 -21.23
N PRO A 10 -27.24 29.57 -21.38
CA PRO A 10 -26.66 29.93 -22.67
C PRO A 10 -25.89 28.77 -23.29
N ASP A 11 -26.39 28.39 -24.46
CA ASP A 11 -25.77 27.61 -25.51
C ASP A 11 -24.66 28.45 -26.19
N LYS A 12 -23.43 27.92 -26.27
CA LYS A 12 -22.40 28.40 -27.21
C LYS A 12 -21.58 27.24 -27.74
N THR A 13 -22.14 26.63 -28.78
CA THR A 13 -21.43 26.00 -29.89
C THR A 13 -20.18 26.78 -30.31
N ARG A 14 -19.00 26.12 -30.26
CA ARG A 14 -17.77 26.62 -30.88
C ARG A 14 -17.38 25.67 -32.00
N LYS A 15 -17.76 26.04 -33.23
CA LYS A 15 -17.25 25.46 -34.47
C LYS A 15 -15.80 25.92 -34.65
N LEU A 16 -14.87 24.97 -34.80
CA LEU A 16 -13.54 25.24 -35.35
C LEU A 16 -13.50 24.61 -36.75
N SER A 17 -13.47 25.51 -37.73
CA SER A 17 -13.24 25.24 -39.15
C SER A 17 -11.84 25.75 -39.47
N TYR A 18 -10.99 24.86 -39.98
CA TYR A 18 -9.73 25.14 -40.67
C TYR A 18 -9.75 24.21 -41.89
N LYS A 19 -10.19 24.71 -43.05
CA LYS A 19 -9.38 25.29 -44.13
C LYS A 19 -8.39 24.28 -44.71
N ASP A 20 -8.82 23.74 -45.85
CA ASP A 20 -8.02 23.05 -46.85
C ASP A 20 -6.90 23.97 -47.36
N ASP A 21 -5.65 23.53 -47.21
CA ASP A 21 -4.55 23.97 -48.05
C ASP A 21 -4.12 22.79 -48.93
N LYS A 22 -4.54 22.85 -50.19
CA LYS A 22 -3.90 22.15 -51.30
C LYS A 22 -2.57 22.86 -51.55
N PHE A 23 -1.42 22.20 -51.51
CA PHE A 23 -0.29 22.57 -52.36
C PHE A 23 0.68 21.39 -52.58
N VAL A 24 0.95 21.17 -53.87
CA VAL A 24 2.05 20.47 -54.56
C VAL A 24 2.21 18.97 -54.42
N ASP A 25 1.82 18.33 -55.52
CA ASP A 25 2.33 17.06 -56.02
C ASP A 25 3.81 17.23 -56.45
N ILE A 26 4.74 16.64 -55.70
CA ILE A 26 6.12 16.43 -56.16
C ILE A 26 6.37 14.92 -56.14
N CYS A 27 6.23 14.30 -57.32
CA CYS A 27 6.87 13.02 -57.61
C CYS A 27 8.39 13.21 -57.61
N SER A 28 9.12 12.57 -56.69
CA SER A 28 10.46 12.06 -57.00
C SER A 28 10.90 10.99 -56.00
N THR A 29 11.32 9.86 -56.59
CA THR A 29 12.23 8.84 -56.07
C THR A 29 11.79 8.01 -54.85
N ARG A 30 11.40 6.77 -55.16
CA ARG A 30 11.65 5.58 -54.33
C ARG A 30 13.10 5.62 -53.81
N ASP A 31 13.28 5.43 -52.50
CA ASP A 31 14.02 4.28 -51.93
C ASP A 31 13.92 4.31 -50.39
N ASP A 32 13.55 3.15 -49.83
CA ASP A 32 13.82 2.64 -48.47
C ASP A 32 13.47 3.46 -47.22
N LEU A 33 12.17 3.59 -46.89
CA LEU A 33 11.70 3.94 -45.53
C LEU A 33 10.65 2.99 -44.93
N SER A 34 10.46 1.79 -45.53
CA SER A 34 9.46 0.83 -45.02
C SER A 34 9.91 0.01 -43.80
N GLY A 35 11.19 0.06 -43.43
CA GLY A 35 11.74 -0.66 -42.26
C GLY A 35 11.34 -0.05 -40.91
N ASP A 36 11.46 1.27 -40.77
CA ASP A 36 11.29 1.95 -39.48
C ASP A 36 9.83 2.11 -39.04
N VAL A 37 8.90 2.17 -40.00
CA VAL A 37 7.45 2.27 -39.71
C VAL A 37 6.88 0.93 -39.23
N LEU A 38 7.44 -0.18 -39.71
CA LEU A 38 7.12 -1.53 -39.21
C LEU A 38 7.66 -1.73 -37.79
N ASP A 39 8.87 -1.26 -37.48
CA ASP A 39 9.43 -1.33 -36.11
C ASP A 39 8.61 -0.52 -35.09
N MET A 40 8.20 0.71 -35.42
CA MET A 40 7.39 1.54 -34.50
C MET A 40 6.00 0.96 -34.20
N ASN A 41 5.31 0.40 -35.21
CA ASN A 41 4.02 -0.23 -35.00
C ASN A 41 4.12 -1.55 -34.24
N THR A 42 5.20 -2.31 -34.46
CA THR A 42 5.48 -3.54 -33.72
C THR A 42 5.80 -3.24 -32.27
N ARG A 43 6.66 -2.25 -31.97
CA ARG A 43 6.92 -1.78 -30.60
C ARG A 43 5.68 -1.23 -29.91
N ARG A 44 4.81 -0.49 -30.62
CA ARG A 44 3.52 -0.04 -30.06
C ARG A 44 2.62 -1.22 -29.71
N ARG A 45 2.53 -2.21 -30.60
CA ARG A 45 1.71 -3.42 -30.40
C ARG A 45 2.25 -4.30 -29.28
N GLU A 46 3.56 -4.49 -29.19
CA GLU A 46 4.22 -5.18 -28.08
C GLU A 46 4.03 -4.44 -26.77
N LYS A 47 4.22 -3.12 -26.73
CA LYS A 47 3.95 -2.30 -25.54
C LYS A 47 2.48 -2.39 -25.12
N HIS A 48 1.56 -2.44 -26.07
CA HIS A 48 0.13 -2.59 -25.80
C HIS A 48 -0.21 -4.01 -25.31
N LEU A 49 0.41 -5.05 -25.86
CA LEU A 49 0.25 -6.44 -25.41
C LEU A 49 0.89 -6.67 -24.04
N LEU A 50 2.04 -6.08 -23.77
CA LEU A 50 2.66 -6.02 -22.45
C LEU A 50 1.70 -5.33 -21.47
N ASN A 51 1.25 -4.10 -21.76
CA ASN A 51 0.28 -3.42 -20.90
C ASN A 51 -1.01 -4.23 -20.68
N TYR A 52 -1.56 -4.85 -21.72
CA TYR A 52 -2.78 -5.65 -21.63
C TYR A 52 -2.58 -6.93 -20.78
N ARG A 53 -1.45 -7.62 -20.96
CA ARG A 53 -1.07 -8.78 -20.14
C ARG A 53 -0.87 -8.37 -18.68
N TRP A 54 -0.48 -7.12 -18.43
CA TRP A 54 -0.18 -6.61 -17.09
C TRP A 54 -1.42 -6.10 -16.34
N GLU A 55 -2.43 -5.63 -17.06
CA GLU A 55 -3.74 -5.29 -16.49
C GLU A 55 -4.53 -6.51 -16.00
N HIS A 56 -4.05 -7.72 -16.28
CA HIS A 56 -4.78 -8.98 -16.06
C HIS A 56 -4.05 -9.99 -15.18
N LEU A 57 -2.85 -9.67 -14.68
CA LEU A 57 -2.20 -10.50 -13.68
C LEU A 57 -3.03 -10.48 -12.38
N LYS A 58 -3.51 -11.67 -11.99
CA LYS A 58 -4.18 -11.86 -10.71
C LYS A 58 -3.17 -11.64 -9.58
N PRO A 59 -3.59 -11.07 -8.44
CA PRO A 59 -2.72 -10.97 -7.28
C PRO A 59 -2.28 -12.37 -6.85
N ASN A 60 -1.04 -12.48 -6.41
CA ASN A 60 -0.52 -13.75 -5.94
C ASN A 60 -1.27 -14.19 -4.67
N GLU A 61 -1.93 -15.35 -4.71
CA GLU A 61 -2.71 -15.91 -3.61
C GLU A 61 -1.86 -16.05 -2.35
N LEU A 62 -0.60 -16.48 -2.49
CA LEU A 62 0.39 -16.53 -1.42
C LEU A 62 0.57 -15.18 -0.71
N CYS A 63 0.59 -14.08 -1.46
CA CYS A 63 0.74 -12.74 -0.90
C CYS A 63 -0.53 -12.27 -0.17
N ILE A 64 -1.71 -12.72 -0.61
CA ILE A 64 -2.97 -12.43 0.07
C ILE A 64 -2.99 -13.17 1.41
N GLU A 65 -2.71 -14.47 1.39
CA GLU A 65 -2.67 -15.32 2.58
C GLU A 65 -1.66 -14.80 3.60
N ALA A 66 -0.43 -14.52 3.17
CA ALA A 66 0.60 -13.98 4.06
C ALA A 66 0.22 -12.61 4.64
N ALA A 67 -0.49 -11.77 3.89
CA ALA A 67 -0.98 -10.49 4.39
C ALA A 67 -2.10 -10.67 5.42
N GLN A 68 -3.02 -11.61 5.19
CA GLN A 68 -4.10 -11.93 6.12
C GLN A 68 -3.55 -12.52 7.42
N GLU A 69 -2.64 -13.49 7.31
CA GLU A 69 -1.94 -14.08 8.45
C GLU A 69 -1.18 -13.00 9.24
N PHE A 70 -0.49 -12.08 8.56
CA PHE A 70 0.16 -10.95 9.19
C PHE A 70 -0.83 -10.09 10.00
N CYS A 71 -1.98 -9.73 9.43
CA CYS A 71 -2.99 -8.91 10.11
C CYS A 71 -3.55 -9.62 11.34
N GLN A 72 -3.82 -10.92 11.22
CA GLN A 72 -4.31 -11.74 12.32
C GLN A 72 -3.27 -11.85 13.44
N ASN A 73 -2.03 -12.23 13.11
CA ASN A 73 -0.94 -12.36 14.08
C ASN A 73 -0.67 -11.03 14.82
N VAL A 74 -0.69 -9.89 14.13
CA VAL A 74 -0.50 -8.58 14.76
C VAL A 74 -1.66 -8.26 15.71
N THR A 75 -2.90 -8.56 15.31
CA THR A 75 -4.09 -8.34 16.14
C THR A 75 -4.04 -9.21 17.40
N GLU A 76 -3.74 -10.49 17.27
CA GLU A 76 -3.62 -11.43 18.40
C GLU A 76 -2.49 -11.02 19.35
N ASP A 77 -1.29 -10.75 18.83
CA ASP A 77 -0.15 -10.27 19.62
C ASP A 77 -0.53 -8.99 20.40
N PHE A 78 -1.24 -8.06 19.76
CA PHE A 78 -1.64 -6.79 20.37
C PHE A 78 -2.70 -6.98 21.46
N GLN A 79 -3.69 -7.85 21.23
CA GLN A 79 -4.72 -8.20 22.22
C GLN A 79 -4.13 -8.92 23.43
N LEU A 80 -3.23 -9.88 23.22
CA LEU A 80 -2.55 -10.59 24.30
C LEU A 80 -1.74 -9.62 25.17
N GLU A 81 -1.04 -8.69 24.54
CA GLU A 81 -0.31 -7.66 25.26
C GLU A 81 -1.23 -6.70 26.01
N PHE A 82 -2.36 -6.31 25.43
CA PHE A 82 -3.36 -5.52 26.13
C PHE A 82 -3.92 -6.25 27.36
N LEU A 83 -4.27 -7.54 27.24
CA LEU A 83 -4.73 -8.36 28.36
C LEU A 83 -3.67 -8.48 29.46
N ARG A 84 -2.40 -8.64 29.07
CA ARG A 84 -1.28 -8.63 30.01
C ARG A 84 -1.19 -7.32 30.78
N LEU A 85 -1.41 -6.19 30.11
CA LEU A 85 -1.42 -4.86 30.73
C LEU A 85 -2.65 -4.62 31.61
N CYS A 86 -3.78 -5.25 31.30
CA CYS A 86 -4.99 -5.15 32.13
C CYS A 86 -4.86 -5.90 33.45
N ASN A 87 -4.09 -7.00 33.47
CA ASN A 87 -3.88 -7.81 34.67
C ASN A 87 -3.12 -7.03 35.76
N PRO A 88 -3.74 -6.77 36.93
CA PRO A 88 -3.15 -5.98 38.03
C PRO A 88 -1.77 -6.49 38.49
N GLU A 89 -1.54 -7.80 38.44
CA GLU A 89 -0.28 -8.42 38.87
C GLU A 89 0.87 -8.16 37.89
N ASN A 90 0.53 -7.85 36.63
CA ASN A 90 1.48 -7.59 35.55
C ASN A 90 1.51 -6.11 35.14
N ARG A 91 0.80 -5.22 35.85
CA ARG A 91 0.78 -3.77 35.58
C ARG A 91 2.14 -3.14 35.95
N ILE A 92 3.09 -3.23 35.03
CA ILE A 92 4.34 -2.44 35.06
C ILE A 92 4.04 -0.97 34.76
N ILE A 93 2.90 -0.69 34.13
CA ILE A 93 2.49 0.63 33.65
C ILE A 93 1.11 0.95 34.20
N ASP A 94 0.97 2.20 34.64
CA ASP A 94 -0.24 2.77 35.20
C ASP A 94 -1.29 2.98 34.08
N PHE A 95 -2.00 1.90 33.71
CA PHE A 95 -3.25 1.99 32.95
C PHE A 95 -4.39 2.26 33.93
N SER A 96 -5.09 3.37 33.73
CA SER A 96 -6.33 3.64 34.47
C SER A 96 -7.45 2.74 33.94
N ASP A 97 -8.37 2.34 34.82
CA ASP A 97 -9.52 1.54 34.39
C ASP A 97 -10.38 2.32 33.37
N ASP A 98 -10.51 3.65 33.52
CA ASP A 98 -11.09 4.54 32.50
C ASP A 98 -10.44 4.37 31.11
N THR A 99 -9.11 4.20 31.04
CA THR A 99 -8.37 3.94 29.77
C THR A 99 -8.79 2.61 29.17
N ILE A 100 -8.93 1.57 30.00
CA ILE A 100 -9.31 0.24 29.57
C ILE A 100 -10.74 0.27 29.00
N ASP A 101 -11.67 0.85 29.75
CA ASP A 101 -13.07 0.96 29.34
C ASP A 101 -13.20 1.74 28.03
N PHE A 102 -12.50 2.86 27.90
CA PHE A 102 -12.52 3.66 26.67
C PHE A 102 -11.98 2.89 25.45
N ILE A 103 -10.94 2.06 25.64
CA ILE A 103 -10.39 1.21 24.57
C ILE A 103 -11.41 0.17 24.11
N LEU A 104 -12.11 -0.45 25.06
CA LEU A 104 -13.09 -1.50 24.81
C LEU A 104 -14.36 -0.94 24.15
N GLU A 105 -14.86 0.20 24.63
CA GLU A 105 -16.06 0.84 24.10
C GLU A 105 -15.91 1.34 22.65
N ASN A 106 -14.68 1.60 22.21
CA ASN A 106 -14.37 2.15 20.88
C ASN A 106 -13.66 1.16 19.95
N ASP A 107 -13.60 -0.14 20.31
CA ASP A 107 -12.98 -1.21 19.52
C ASP A 107 -11.51 -0.96 19.12
N TYR A 108 -10.75 -0.21 19.92
CA TYR A 108 -9.36 0.12 19.59
C TYR A 108 -8.37 -1.04 19.77
N LEU A 109 -8.84 -2.21 20.19
CA LEU A 109 -8.07 -3.45 20.23
C LEU A 109 -7.89 -4.12 18.86
N PHE A 110 -8.62 -3.67 17.85
CA PHE A 110 -8.56 -4.21 16.50
C PHE A 110 -7.89 -3.20 15.58
N PRO A 111 -6.58 -3.34 15.29
CA PRO A 111 -5.92 -2.45 14.34
C PRO A 111 -6.61 -2.53 12.97
N GLN A 112 -6.78 -1.38 12.33
CA GLN A 112 -7.52 -1.32 11.06
C GLN A 112 -6.57 -1.58 9.90
N PHE A 113 -6.84 -2.65 9.16
CA PHE A 113 -6.05 -3.07 8.00
C PHE A 113 -6.90 -3.04 6.75
N ASN A 114 -6.42 -2.32 5.74
CA ASN A 114 -7.03 -2.26 4.42
C ASN A 114 -6.14 -3.02 3.42
N LEU A 115 -6.61 -4.22 3.03
CA LEU A 115 -5.94 -5.08 2.07
C LEU A 115 -6.45 -4.81 0.65
N ILE A 116 -5.60 -4.26 -0.20
CA ILE A 116 -5.93 -3.91 -1.57
C ILE A 116 -5.29 -4.92 -2.52
N THR A 117 -6.12 -5.81 -3.03
CA THR A 117 -5.74 -6.85 -4.01
C THR A 117 -6.19 -6.49 -5.42
N ASP A 118 -7.12 -5.54 -5.58
CA ASP A 118 -7.76 -5.30 -6.86
C ASP A 118 -6.89 -4.54 -7.89
N LYS A 119 -7.44 -4.37 -9.09
CA LYS A 119 -6.81 -3.59 -10.18
C LYS A 119 -6.74 -2.09 -9.87
N LYS A 120 -7.42 -1.60 -8.84
CA LYS A 120 -7.47 -0.18 -8.45
C LYS A 120 -6.34 0.20 -7.50
N ARG A 121 -5.54 -0.75 -7.00
CA ARG A 121 -4.38 -0.49 -6.13
C ARG A 121 -3.49 0.67 -6.59
N GLY A 122 -3.18 0.74 -7.89
CA GLY A 122 -2.37 1.83 -8.45
C GLY A 122 -3.06 3.19 -8.31
N ARG A 123 -4.37 3.27 -8.59
CA ARG A 123 -5.16 4.50 -8.44
C ARG A 123 -5.29 4.91 -6.97
N ILE A 124 -5.46 3.96 -6.06
CA ILE A 124 -5.55 4.23 -4.62
C ILE A 124 -4.23 4.83 -4.13
N LEU A 125 -3.10 4.23 -4.49
CA LEU A 125 -1.80 4.76 -4.12
C LEU A 125 -1.47 6.10 -4.76
N GLN A 126 -1.92 6.32 -5.99
CA GLN A 126 -1.80 7.63 -6.64
C GLN A 126 -2.54 8.71 -5.85
N LYS A 127 -3.77 8.43 -5.39
CA LYS A 127 -4.53 9.35 -4.51
C LYS A 127 -3.85 9.61 -3.16
N LEU A 128 -3.03 8.67 -2.70
CA LEU A 128 -2.22 8.79 -1.48
C LEU A 128 -0.84 9.42 -1.75
N GLY A 129 -0.53 9.86 -2.97
CA GLY A 129 0.74 10.51 -3.32
C GLY A 129 1.89 9.58 -3.73
N PHE A 130 1.63 8.28 -3.94
CA PHE A 130 2.65 7.26 -4.29
C PHE A 130 2.64 6.90 -5.78
N GLU A 131 2.62 7.91 -6.66
CA GLU A 131 2.32 7.77 -8.10
C GLU A 131 3.33 6.94 -8.90
N ASN A 132 4.57 6.83 -8.41
CA ASN A 132 5.67 6.17 -9.11
C ASN A 132 5.88 4.70 -8.71
N GLN A 133 5.04 4.14 -7.84
CA GLN A 133 5.23 2.79 -7.33
C GLN A 133 4.77 1.72 -8.32
N ARG A 134 5.70 0.89 -8.79
CA ARG A 134 5.39 -0.29 -9.63
C ARG A 134 4.87 -1.43 -8.76
N ILE A 135 3.58 -1.72 -8.85
CA ILE A 135 2.89 -2.72 -8.02
C ILE A 135 2.31 -3.79 -8.93
N ARG A 136 3.22 -4.63 -9.41
CA ARG A 136 2.91 -5.86 -10.17
C ARG A 136 2.93 -7.03 -9.21
N ASP A 137 2.00 -7.97 -9.40
CA ASP A 137 1.94 -9.25 -8.68
C ASP A 137 2.13 -9.10 -7.17
N SER A 138 1.62 -7.98 -6.64
CA SER A 138 1.79 -7.56 -5.27
C SER A 138 0.48 -7.09 -4.70
N VAL A 139 0.37 -7.29 -3.39
CA VAL A 139 -0.73 -6.81 -2.58
C VAL A 139 -0.28 -5.54 -1.85
N VAL A 140 -1.21 -4.61 -1.67
CA VAL A 140 -0.97 -3.41 -0.87
C VAL A 140 -1.72 -3.57 0.44
N LEU A 141 -1.00 -3.44 1.55
CA LEU A 141 -1.57 -3.45 2.88
C LEU A 141 -1.41 -2.06 3.49
N ILE A 142 -2.53 -1.46 3.90
CA ILE A 142 -2.56 -0.17 4.58
C ILE A 142 -2.94 -0.43 6.04
N LEU A 143 -2.12 0.03 6.97
CA LEU A 143 -2.49 0.12 8.38
C LEU A 143 -2.98 1.53 8.66
N GLU A 144 -4.19 1.63 9.19
CA GLU A 144 -4.76 2.81 9.79
C GLU A 144 -4.68 2.66 11.31
N LEU A 145 -4.01 3.60 11.95
CA LEU A 145 -3.98 3.65 13.41
C LEU A 145 -5.18 4.46 13.88
N PRO A 146 -5.87 4.04 14.94
CA PRO A 146 -6.84 4.89 15.61
C PRO A 146 -6.23 6.27 15.93
N GLU A 147 -6.98 7.34 15.70
CA GLU A 147 -6.51 8.72 15.89
C GLU A 147 -6.00 8.95 17.33
N ILE A 148 -6.64 8.31 18.30
CA ILE A 148 -6.21 8.33 19.70
C ILE A 148 -4.83 7.69 19.92
N LEU A 149 -4.28 6.90 19.01
CA LEU A 149 -2.92 6.36 19.18
C LEU A 149 -1.84 7.28 18.61
N ILE A 150 -2.18 8.22 17.74
CA ILE A 150 -1.21 8.93 16.90
C ILE A 150 -1.16 10.43 17.13
N THR A 151 -2.24 11.04 17.62
CA THR A 151 -2.25 12.51 17.76
C THR A 151 -1.56 12.99 19.03
N LYS A 152 -0.70 14.00 18.89
CA LYS A 152 -0.30 14.83 20.02
C LYS A 152 -1.43 15.79 20.39
N PRO A 153 -1.74 15.98 21.69
CA PRO A 153 -2.89 16.78 22.14
C PRO A 153 -2.97 18.24 21.62
N LYS A 154 -1.88 18.79 21.08
CA LYS A 154 -1.73 20.23 20.79
C LYS A 154 -1.66 20.59 19.30
N GLU A 155 -1.73 19.63 18.38
CA GLU A 155 -1.33 19.86 16.98
C GLU A 155 -2.48 19.72 15.96
N ASP A 156 -3.71 19.37 16.37
CA ASP A 156 -4.78 19.03 15.41
C ASP A 156 -6.16 19.56 15.86
N GLU A 157 -6.66 20.59 15.16
CA GLU A 157 -7.92 21.31 15.46
C GLU A 157 -9.18 20.48 15.14
N ASP A 158 -9.05 19.45 14.32
CA ASP A 158 -10.17 18.67 13.78
C ASP A 158 -10.53 17.44 14.63
N ILE A 159 -9.82 17.20 15.74
CA ILE A 159 -10.08 16.04 16.59
C ILE A 159 -11.25 16.33 17.54
N PRO A 160 -12.18 15.38 17.71
CA PRO A 160 -13.23 15.50 18.72
C PRO A 160 -12.64 15.87 20.08
N LYS A 161 -13.11 16.98 20.64
CA LYS A 161 -12.62 17.52 21.91
C LYS A 161 -12.60 16.48 23.04
N GLU A 162 -13.53 15.54 23.00
CA GLU A 162 -13.64 14.39 23.90
C GLU A 162 -12.37 13.51 23.91
N ILE A 163 -11.77 13.24 22.73
CA ILE A 163 -10.55 12.43 22.61
C ILE A 163 -9.33 13.19 23.19
N ILE A 164 -9.28 14.50 22.95
CA ILE A 164 -8.22 15.37 23.50
C ILE A 164 -8.33 15.42 25.02
N ASP A 165 -9.52 15.73 25.52
CA ASP A 165 -9.83 15.80 26.95
C ASP A 165 -9.54 14.47 27.65
N PHE A 166 -9.91 13.35 27.03
CA PHE A 166 -9.61 12.02 27.55
C PHE A 166 -8.12 11.78 27.66
N LYS A 167 -7.35 12.05 26.59
CA LYS A 167 -5.89 11.88 26.58
C LYS A 167 -5.18 12.70 27.65
N GLU A 168 -5.55 13.96 27.81
CA GLU A 168 -4.88 14.86 28.76
C GLU A 168 -5.23 14.56 30.22
N LYS A 169 -6.48 14.16 30.50
CA LYS A 169 -6.98 14.00 31.86
C LYS A 169 -6.90 12.56 32.38
N ARG A 170 -7.06 11.58 31.50
CA ARG A 170 -7.28 10.16 31.86
C ARG A 170 -6.39 9.19 31.08
N GLY A 171 -5.77 9.65 30.01
CA GLY A 171 -5.05 8.84 29.04
C GLY A 171 -3.68 8.29 29.44
N LYS A 172 -3.47 7.95 30.71
CA LYS A 172 -2.26 7.21 31.10
C LYS A 172 -2.25 5.84 30.41
N GLY A 173 -1.08 5.41 29.92
CA GLY A 173 -0.89 4.13 29.24
C GLY A 173 -0.97 4.17 27.70
N TRP A 174 -1.60 5.17 27.09
CA TRP A 174 -1.78 5.23 25.61
C TRP A 174 -0.50 5.13 24.80
N SER A 175 0.53 5.88 25.21
CA SER A 175 1.83 5.86 24.51
C SER A 175 2.51 4.49 24.59
N HIS A 176 2.23 3.72 25.64
CA HIS A 176 2.72 2.36 25.73
C HIS A 176 1.95 1.45 24.78
N LEU A 177 0.62 1.55 24.74
CA LEU A 177 -0.21 0.78 23.81
C LEU A 177 0.22 0.98 22.35
N GLN A 178 0.45 2.24 21.96
CA GLN A 178 0.97 2.57 20.63
C GLN A 178 2.33 1.89 20.36
N LYS A 179 3.26 1.95 21.33
CA LYS A 179 4.58 1.31 21.20
C LYS A 179 4.44 -0.20 21.05
N THR A 180 3.58 -0.83 21.84
CA THR A 180 3.30 -2.26 21.82
C THR A 180 2.77 -2.70 20.46
N LEU A 181 1.80 -1.98 19.90
CA LEU A 181 1.28 -2.26 18.56
C LEU A 181 2.38 -2.16 17.50
N ILE A 182 3.19 -1.09 17.54
CA ILE A 182 4.31 -0.90 16.61
C ILE A 182 5.35 -2.03 16.76
N GLN A 183 5.64 -2.47 17.98
CA GLN A 183 6.55 -3.59 18.24
C GLN A 183 6.03 -4.90 17.67
N SER A 184 4.73 -5.19 17.88
CA SER A 184 4.05 -6.36 17.30
C SER A 184 4.15 -6.38 15.77
N ILE A 185 3.88 -5.24 15.11
CA ILE A 185 4.03 -5.07 13.66
C ILE A 185 5.45 -5.45 13.20
N TRP A 186 6.48 -4.89 13.83
CA TRP A 186 7.87 -5.14 13.40
C TRP A 186 8.37 -6.55 13.73
N LYS A 187 7.86 -7.16 14.79
CA LYS A 187 8.11 -8.57 15.13
C LYS A 187 7.54 -9.47 14.03
N ASN A 188 6.30 -9.24 13.62
CA ASN A 188 5.64 -10.03 12.58
C ASN A 188 6.27 -9.81 11.20
N ILE A 189 6.64 -8.57 10.84
CA ILE A 189 7.39 -8.31 9.59
C ILE A 189 8.71 -9.10 9.56
N ARG A 190 9.47 -9.09 10.67
CA ARG A 190 10.72 -9.86 10.76
C ARG A 190 10.49 -11.35 10.58
N LYS A 191 9.48 -11.91 11.24
CA LYS A 191 9.10 -13.33 11.10
C LYS A 191 8.83 -13.71 9.64
N HIS A 192 8.06 -12.89 8.90
CA HIS A 192 7.82 -13.13 7.47
C HIS A 192 9.07 -12.93 6.59
N HIS A 193 9.95 -11.99 6.94
CA HIS A 193 11.21 -11.80 6.20
C HIS A 193 12.21 -12.94 6.42
N GLU A 194 12.29 -13.50 7.63
CA GLU A 194 13.22 -14.57 7.98
C GLU A 194 12.75 -15.92 7.43
N ASN A 195 11.46 -16.24 7.59
CA ASN A 195 10.94 -17.60 7.34
C ASN A 195 9.92 -17.67 6.20
N GLY A 196 9.48 -16.53 5.67
CA GLY A 196 8.41 -16.48 4.68
C GLY A 196 8.90 -16.45 3.25
N GLU A 197 8.01 -16.85 2.35
CA GLU A 197 8.17 -16.81 0.89
C GLU A 197 7.81 -15.43 0.30
N VAL A 198 7.44 -14.46 1.14
CA VAL A 198 7.04 -13.12 0.72
C VAL A 198 7.93 -12.03 1.33
N THR A 199 7.99 -10.89 0.65
CA THR A 199 8.70 -9.69 1.09
C THR A 199 7.70 -8.58 1.37
N PHE A 200 7.77 -8.03 2.58
CA PHE A 200 7.08 -6.80 2.96
C PHE A 200 8.00 -5.59 2.77
N GLN A 201 7.65 -4.66 1.89
CA GLN A 201 8.34 -3.38 1.73
C GLN A 201 7.44 -2.24 2.12
N ARG A 202 7.92 -1.42 3.04
CA ARG A 202 7.24 -0.19 3.41
C ARG A 202 7.40 0.85 2.28
N LEU A 203 6.29 1.43 1.83
CA LEU A 203 6.26 2.42 0.74
C LEU A 203 6.42 3.86 1.23
N ASN A 204 5.91 4.18 2.42
CA ASN A 204 6.00 5.52 3.01
C ASN A 204 7.13 5.60 4.04
N SER A 205 7.87 6.71 4.09
CA SER A 205 8.91 6.92 5.10
C SER A 205 8.32 7.23 6.50
N LYS A 206 9.17 7.22 7.54
CA LYS A 206 8.79 7.54 8.93
C LYS A 206 8.20 8.94 9.13
N LYS A 207 8.36 9.85 8.16
CA LYS A 207 7.82 11.22 8.26
C LYS A 207 6.60 11.43 7.36
N GLU A 208 6.30 10.48 6.49
CA GLU A 208 5.20 10.54 5.53
C GLU A 208 4.00 9.75 6.07
N HIS A 209 3.56 10.12 7.27
CA HIS A 209 2.38 9.53 7.90
C HIS A 209 1.23 10.52 7.81
N GLU A 210 0.06 10.07 7.36
CA GLU A 210 -1.18 10.83 7.45
C GLU A 210 -2.14 10.06 8.37
N PRO A 211 -2.11 10.31 9.69
CA PRO A 211 -2.94 9.65 10.69
C PRO A 211 -4.36 9.22 10.26
N ARG A 212 -5.06 10.11 9.56
CA ARG A 212 -6.45 9.95 9.11
C ARG A 212 -6.63 9.14 7.83
N LYS A 213 -5.55 8.84 7.11
CA LYS A 213 -5.58 8.14 5.83
C LYS A 213 -4.75 6.87 5.86
N TYR A 214 -3.59 6.91 6.49
CA TYR A 214 -2.69 5.78 6.63
C TYR A 214 -1.56 6.10 7.63
N TYR A 215 -1.21 5.10 8.42
CA TYR A 215 0.04 5.12 9.17
C TYR A 215 1.12 4.38 8.39
N TYR A 216 0.96 3.09 8.11
CA TYR A 216 1.94 2.37 7.29
C TYR A 216 1.30 1.88 6.00
N ILE A 217 2.07 1.94 4.92
CA ILE A 217 1.70 1.34 3.65
C ILE A 217 2.78 0.35 3.30
N TRP A 218 2.38 -0.91 3.09
CA TRP A 218 3.27 -1.96 2.64
C TRP A 218 2.86 -2.49 1.28
N LYS A 219 3.87 -2.78 0.47
CA LYS A 219 3.78 -3.60 -0.71
C LYS A 219 4.31 -4.99 -0.36
N ILE A 220 3.55 -6.02 -0.72
CA ILE A 220 3.85 -7.42 -0.41
C ILE A 220 3.96 -8.18 -1.74
N TRP A 221 5.06 -8.90 -1.96
CA TRP A 221 5.27 -9.75 -3.15
C TRP A 221 6.07 -10.99 -2.81
N GLU A 222 6.00 -12.00 -3.68
CA GLU A 222 6.74 -13.26 -3.56
C GLU A 222 8.25 -13.06 -3.72
N LYS A 223 9.04 -13.71 -2.87
CA LYS A 223 10.49 -13.78 -3.01
C LYS A 223 10.83 -14.61 -4.24
N LEU A 224 11.48 -13.98 -5.20
CA LEU A 224 12.12 -14.71 -6.29
C LEU A 224 13.38 -15.37 -5.73
N TYR A 225 13.30 -16.63 -5.34
CA TYR A 225 14.51 -17.42 -5.09
C TYR A 225 15.26 -17.54 -6.42
N ASN A 226 16.52 -17.12 -6.46
CA ASN A 226 17.39 -17.32 -7.60
C ASN A 226 17.55 -18.82 -7.84
N THR A 227 16.71 -19.40 -8.69
CA THR A 227 16.73 -20.83 -9.08
C THR A 227 17.99 -21.21 -9.89
N ASN A 228 18.95 -20.29 -10.01
CA ASN A 228 20.20 -20.46 -10.76
C ASN A 228 21.42 -20.76 -9.87
N GLU A 229 21.38 -20.51 -8.54
CA GLU A 229 22.55 -20.79 -7.69
C GLU A 229 22.65 -22.27 -7.27
N GLU A 230 21.53 -22.98 -7.10
CA GLU A 230 21.57 -24.42 -6.80
C GLU A 230 21.90 -25.27 -8.03
N LYS A 231 21.44 -24.87 -9.23
CA LYS A 231 21.76 -25.60 -10.48
C LYS A 231 23.18 -25.37 -11.01
N LEU A 232 23.85 -24.27 -10.64
CA LEU A 232 25.25 -24.06 -11.00
C LEU A 232 26.21 -24.89 -10.13
N ASN A 233 25.85 -25.12 -8.86
CA ASN A 233 26.68 -25.89 -7.93
C ASN A 233 26.56 -27.42 -8.12
N GLU A 234 25.48 -27.89 -8.75
CA GLU A 234 25.34 -29.30 -9.16
C GLU A 234 25.94 -29.61 -10.54
N ALA A 235 26.24 -28.58 -11.35
CA ALA A 235 26.75 -28.74 -12.73
C ALA A 235 28.28 -28.66 -12.87
N THR A 236 29.03 -28.42 -11.79
CA THR A 236 30.50 -28.57 -11.80
C THR A 236 30.88 -30.00 -11.37
N PRO A 237 31.19 -30.92 -12.31
CA PRO A 237 31.86 -32.15 -11.94
C PRO A 237 33.23 -31.79 -11.34
N ASN A 238 33.47 -32.36 -10.16
CA ASN A 238 34.68 -32.20 -9.37
C ASN A 238 35.86 -32.85 -10.12
N ASN A 239 36.48 -32.10 -11.05
CA ASN A 239 37.66 -32.52 -11.81
C ASN A 239 38.95 -32.42 -10.96
N ASN A 240 38.92 -33.03 -9.78
CA ASN A 240 40.11 -33.30 -8.97
C ASN A 240 40.26 -34.82 -8.79
N GLN A 241 40.45 -35.52 -9.91
CA GLN A 241 41.16 -36.79 -9.93
C GLN A 241 42.13 -36.79 -11.12
N GLN A 242 43.35 -37.27 -10.85
CA GLN A 242 44.50 -37.43 -11.74
C GLN A 242 45.39 -36.20 -11.93
N LEU A 243 46.37 -36.06 -11.03
CA LEU A 243 47.79 -36.10 -11.35
C LEU A 243 48.62 -36.06 -10.06
N SER A 244 48.85 -37.22 -9.44
CA SER A 244 50.13 -37.70 -8.90
C SER A 244 49.95 -39.09 -8.29
#